data_AF-A0AAW0L3L8-F1
#
_entry.id   AF-A0AAW0L3L8-F1
#
_cell.length_a   1.000
_cell.length_b   1.000
_cell.length_c   1.000
_cell.angle_alpha   90.00
_cell.angle_beta   90.00
_cell.angle_gamma   90.00
#
_symmetry.space_group_name_H-M   'P 1'
#
loop_
_entity.id
_entity.type
_entity.pdbx_description
1 polymer ?
#
loop_
_entity_poly.entity_id
_entity_poly.type
_entity_poly.pdbx_seq_one_letter_code
_entity_poly.pdbx_strand_id
1 'polypeptide(L)'
;MKSLTDRIKEVKRETEAAEKEGNEIRAQVVTWLKDVETLQPRVNAIQGQMFNNKKPSRCFLNYRKRYRASREVEETLKEIKRLLLVAGSFDSGLVCLTRVPRAVECIPGPSIQGQTTASKKLDETMKALDDGFKRIGIWGLGGVGKTTLVKNLNNELRKASTQPFGIVIWATVSKKSVKDV
;
A
#
# COMPACT_ATOMS: atom_id res chain seq x y z
N MET A 1 20.11 16.98 -14.64
CA MET A 1 18.71 16.81 -15.05
C MET A 1 18.43 15.30 -15.04
N LYS A 2 17.64 14.77 -14.09
CA LYS A 2 17.31 13.34 -14.05
C LYS A 2 16.50 12.99 -15.31
N SER A 3 16.77 11.85 -15.96
CA SER A 3 15.96 11.42 -17.12
C SER A 3 14.53 11.15 -16.67
N LEU A 4 13.53 11.46 -17.50
CA LEU A 4 12.12 11.09 -17.23
C LEU A 4 12.01 9.60 -16.89
N THR A 5 12.78 8.75 -17.57
CA THR A 5 12.84 7.32 -17.33
C THR A 5 13.32 6.99 -15.91
N ASP A 6 14.29 7.75 -15.39
CA ASP A 6 14.80 7.55 -14.02
C ASP A 6 13.74 7.92 -13.00
N ARG A 7 13.02 9.03 -13.23
CA ARG A 7 11.93 9.47 -12.35
C ARG A 7 10.76 8.48 -12.36
N ILE A 8 10.39 7.94 -13.52
CA ILE A 8 9.37 6.88 -13.62
C ILE A 8 9.78 5.66 -12.78
N LYS A 9 11.03 5.21 -12.90
CA LYS A 9 11.55 4.08 -12.12
C LYS A 9 11.55 4.36 -10.62
N GLU A 10 11.93 5.58 -10.22
CA GLU A 10 11.92 6.04 -8.82
C GLU A 10 10.51 5.99 -8.25
N VAL A 11 9.55 6.64 -8.91
CA VAL A 11 8.14 6.66 -8.48
C VAL A 11 7.57 5.24 -8.38
N LYS A 12 7.81 4.37 -9.38
CA LYS A 12 7.32 2.97 -9.35
C LYS A 12 7.85 2.18 -8.15
N ARG A 13 9.15 2.29 -7.85
CA ARG A 13 9.75 1.61 -6.68
C ARG A 13 9.16 2.11 -5.37
N GLU A 14 8.98 3.42 -5.25
CA GLU A 14 8.42 4.03 -4.04
C GLU A 14 6.95 3.66 -3.84
N THR A 15 6.15 3.62 -4.91
CA THR A 15 4.76 3.14 -4.81
C THR A 15 4.68 1.67 -4.42
N GLU A 16 5.52 0.80 -4.99
CA GLU A 16 5.57 -0.62 -4.62
C GLU A 16 5.98 -0.83 -3.15
N ALA A 17 6.94 -0.04 -2.65
CA ALA A 17 7.34 -0.09 -1.24
C ALA A 17 6.20 0.37 -0.32
N ALA A 18 5.57 1.49 -0.65
CA ALA A 18 4.44 2.02 0.11
C ALA A 18 3.24 1.07 0.15
N GLU A 19 2.91 0.40 -0.96
CA GLU A 19 1.85 -0.62 -0.99
C GLU A 19 2.16 -1.81 -0.08
N LYS A 20 3.42 -2.27 -0.04
CA LYS A 20 3.86 -3.34 0.88
C LYS A 20 3.75 -2.94 2.35
N GLU A 21 3.96 -1.66 2.64
CA GLU A 21 3.78 -1.09 3.98
C GLU A 21 2.30 -0.79 4.31
N GLY A 22 1.38 -1.02 3.37
CA GLY A 22 -0.05 -0.77 3.55
C GLY A 22 -0.44 0.71 3.49
N ASN A 23 0.46 1.57 2.99
CA ASN A 23 0.22 2.99 2.79
C ASN A 23 -0.70 3.24 1.59
N GLU A 24 -1.46 4.31 1.67
CA GLU A 24 -2.32 4.74 0.57
C GLU A 24 -1.54 5.67 -0.36
N ILE A 25 -1.52 5.35 -1.65
CA ILE A 25 -0.85 6.16 -2.66
C ILE A 25 -1.74 7.36 -3.00
N ARG A 26 -1.17 8.56 -3.11
CA ARG A 26 -1.91 9.76 -3.53
C ARG A 26 -2.56 9.54 -4.90
N ALA A 27 -3.82 9.92 -5.04
CA ALA A 27 -4.55 9.81 -6.31
C ALA A 27 -3.80 10.45 -7.49
N GLN A 28 -3.13 11.59 -7.26
CA GLN A 28 -2.32 12.26 -8.28
C GLN A 28 -1.18 11.37 -8.82
N VAL A 29 -0.53 10.58 -7.97
CA VAL A 29 0.55 9.67 -8.37
C VAL A 29 -0.01 8.51 -9.19
N VAL A 30 -1.17 7.97 -8.79
CA VAL A 30 -1.87 6.91 -9.55
C VAL A 30 -2.26 7.39 -10.94
N THR A 31 -2.88 8.57 -11.05
CA THR A 31 -3.24 9.18 -12.34
C THR A 31 -2.00 9.41 -13.20
N TRP A 32 -0.92 9.92 -12.61
CA TRP A 32 0.33 10.16 -13.32
C TRP A 32 0.96 8.89 -13.89
N LEU A 33 0.99 7.79 -13.11
CA LEU A 33 1.49 6.50 -13.59
C LEU A 33 0.67 5.97 -14.77
N LYS A 34 -0.66 6.12 -14.72
CA LYS A 34 -1.55 5.74 -15.81
C LYS A 34 -1.32 6.58 -17.08
N ASP A 35 -1.11 7.88 -16.92
CA ASP A 35 -0.81 8.77 -18.05
C ASP A 35 0.54 8.40 -18.70
N VAL A 36 1.56 8.07 -17.89
CA VAL A 36 2.86 7.55 -18.36
C VAL A 36 2.68 6.27 -19.16
N GLU A 37 1.92 5.30 -18.65
CA GLU A 37 1.66 4.03 -19.34
C GLU A 37 0.92 4.21 -20.65
N THR A 38 0.01 5.20 -20.72
CA THR A 38 -0.71 5.54 -21.95
C THR A 38 0.20 6.24 -22.98
N LEU A 39 1.19 7.00 -22.52
CA LEU A 39 2.12 7.73 -23.40
C LEU A 39 3.25 6.84 -23.93
N GLN A 40 3.67 5.83 -23.18
CA GLN A 40 4.80 4.97 -23.52
C GLN A 40 4.69 4.33 -24.93
N PRO A 41 3.53 3.78 -25.37
CA PRO A 41 3.39 3.25 -26.73
C PRO A 41 3.60 4.30 -27.82
N ARG A 42 3.15 5.55 -27.60
CA ARG A 42 3.32 6.65 -28.57
C ARG A 42 4.79 7.01 -28.74
N VAL A 43 5.52 7.11 -27.63
CA VAL A 43 6.97 7.33 -27.65
C VAL A 43 7.69 6.20 -28.38
N ASN A 44 7.35 4.95 -28.08
CA ASN A 44 7.94 3.78 -28.74
C ASN A 44 7.67 3.77 -30.26
N ALA A 45 6.46 4.17 -30.68
CA ALA A 45 6.09 4.25 -32.09
C ALA A 45 6.88 5.33 -32.85
N ILE A 46 7.02 6.54 -32.27
CA ILE A 46 7.85 7.62 -32.83
C ILE A 46 9.31 7.17 -32.95
N GLN A 47 9.82 6.54 -31.89
CA GLN A 47 11.20 6.05 -31.86
C GLN A 47 11.42 4.97 -32.94
N GLY A 48 10.51 3.99 -33.05
CA GLY A 48 10.54 2.96 -34.09
C GLY A 48 10.51 3.53 -35.52
N GLN A 49 9.71 4.58 -35.77
CA GLN A 49 9.68 5.26 -37.07
C GLN A 49 11.00 5.96 -37.41
N MET A 50 11.71 6.52 -36.42
CA MET A 50 13.01 7.13 -36.63
C MET A 50 14.12 6.09 -36.90
N PHE A 51 14.13 4.98 -36.16
CA PHE A 51 15.18 3.96 -36.30
C PHE A 51 15.00 3.02 -37.50
N ASN A 52 13.76 2.78 -37.96
CA ASN A 52 13.48 1.92 -39.11
C ASN A 52 13.61 2.66 -40.46
N ASN A 53 13.54 3.99 -40.48
CA ASN A 53 13.76 4.80 -41.68
C ASN A 53 15.27 5.05 -41.94
N LYS A 54 16.04 3.97 -42.12
CA LYS A 54 17.50 4.04 -42.41
C LYS A 54 17.85 4.48 -43.83
N LYS A 55 16.88 4.63 -44.74
CA LYS A 55 17.12 5.16 -46.08
C LYS A 55 16.56 6.56 -46.18
N PRO A 56 17.36 7.58 -46.52
CA PRO A 56 16.84 8.90 -46.85
C PRO A 56 16.05 8.73 -48.15
N SER A 57 14.72 8.62 -48.04
CA SER A 57 13.89 8.62 -49.23
C SER A 57 14.09 9.99 -49.90
N ARG A 58 14.77 9.98 -51.05
CA ARG A 58 14.72 11.07 -52.01
C ARG A 58 13.23 11.32 -52.24
N CYS A 59 12.77 12.52 -51.88
CA CYS A 59 11.72 13.30 -52.55
C CYS A 59 11.02 14.22 -51.56
N PHE A 60 10.99 15.49 -51.93
CA PHE A 60 10.20 16.60 -51.38
C PHE A 60 8.67 16.39 -51.49
N LEU A 61 8.21 15.19 -51.89
CA LEU A 61 6.84 14.90 -52.31
C LEU A 61 5.91 14.41 -51.18
N ASN A 62 6.40 14.27 -49.95
CA ASN A 62 5.59 13.80 -48.81
C ASN A 62 5.56 14.81 -47.65
N TYR A 63 5.49 16.10 -47.95
CA TYR A 63 5.46 17.17 -46.94
C TYR A 63 4.33 16.97 -45.91
N ARG A 64 3.15 16.50 -46.33
CA ARG A 64 2.02 16.22 -45.42
C ARG A 64 2.32 15.12 -44.41
N LYS A 65 2.99 14.04 -44.83
CA LYS A 65 3.35 12.94 -43.93
C LYS A 65 4.42 13.37 -42.93
N ARG A 66 5.43 14.12 -43.39
CA ARG A 66 6.46 14.71 -42.51
C ARG A 66 5.87 15.71 -41.52
N TYR A 67 4.96 16.57 -41.97
CA TYR A 67 4.27 17.53 -41.11
C TYR A 67 3.44 16.82 -40.03
N ARG A 68 2.71 15.76 -40.39
CA ARG A 68 1.97 14.93 -39.41
C ARG A 68 2.90 14.30 -38.37
N ALA A 69 4.00 13.69 -38.81
CA ALA A 69 4.98 13.11 -37.90
C ALA A 69 5.62 14.17 -36.99
N SER A 70 5.98 15.33 -37.53
CA SER A 70 6.52 16.45 -36.74
C SER A 70 5.52 16.95 -35.69
N ARG A 71 4.25 17.07 -36.06
CA ARG A 71 3.17 17.43 -35.13
C ARG A 71 2.98 16.39 -34.03
N GLU A 72 3.03 15.10 -34.39
CA GLU A 72 2.90 14.02 -33.41
C GLU A 72 4.05 14.02 -32.39
N VAL A 73 5.28 14.32 -32.83
CA VAL A 73 6.44 14.52 -31.95
C VAL A 73 6.22 15.72 -31.04
N GLU A 74 5.77 16.85 -31.57
CA GLU A 74 5.51 18.07 -30.80
C GLU A 74 4.43 17.86 -29.72
N GLU A 75 3.32 17.23 -30.08
CA GLU A 75 2.23 16.89 -29.16
C GLU A 75 2.70 15.93 -28.06
N THR A 76 3.48 14.92 -28.43
CA THR A 76 4.05 13.95 -27.47
C THR A 76 5.04 14.64 -26.52
N LEU A 77 5.88 15.54 -27.04
CA LEU A 77 6.82 16.32 -26.22
C LEU A 77 6.10 17.25 -25.25
N LYS A 78 4.97 17.84 -25.67
CA LYS A 78 4.13 18.67 -24.79
C LYS A 78 3.59 17.84 -23.62
N GLU A 79 3.12 16.64 -23.88
CA GLU A 79 2.62 15.74 -22.83
C GLU A 79 3.73 15.27 -21.89
N ILE A 80 4.91 14.93 -22.44
CA ILE A 80 6.12 14.63 -21.64
C ILE A 80 6.44 15.78 -20.67
N LYS A 81 6.42 17.03 -21.16
CA LYS A 81 6.67 18.21 -20.31
C LYS A 81 5.62 18.36 -19.22
N ARG A 82 4.33 18.11 -19.52
CA ARG A 82 3.24 18.12 -18.53
C ARG A 82 3.50 17.08 -17.43
N LEU A 83 3.86 15.86 -17.82
CA LEU A 83 4.16 14.79 -16.86
C LEU A 83 5.39 15.10 -16.00
N LEU A 84 6.43 15.73 -16.56
CA LEU A 84 7.59 16.17 -15.79
C LEU A 84 7.24 17.23 -14.74
N LEU A 85 6.36 18.18 -15.08
CA LEU A 85 5.90 19.20 -14.13
C LEU A 85 5.14 18.57 -12.95
N VAL A 86 4.24 17.63 -13.23
CA VAL A 86 3.50 16.89 -12.18
C VAL A 86 4.45 16.03 -11.35
N ALA A 87 5.43 15.37 -11.97
CA ALA A 87 6.41 14.56 -11.24
C ALA A 87 7.29 15.37 -10.28
N GLY A 88 7.46 16.67 -10.55
CA GLY A 88 8.17 17.61 -9.67
C GLY A 88 7.40 17.92 -8.39
N SER A 89 6.06 17.81 -8.37
CA SER A 89 5.28 18.05 -7.15
C SER A 89 5.35 16.89 -6.14
N PHE A 90 5.91 15.74 -6.55
CA PHE A 90 6.06 14.56 -5.70
C PHE A 90 7.18 14.68 -4.67
N ASP A 91 8.02 15.72 -4.74
CA ASP A 91 9.03 16.00 -3.72
C ASP A 91 8.40 16.28 -2.34
N SER A 92 7.10 16.59 -2.30
CA SER A 92 6.27 16.70 -1.08
C SER A 92 5.74 15.36 -0.54
N GLY A 93 6.15 14.24 -1.13
CA GLY A 93 5.76 12.87 -0.75
C GLY A 93 4.72 12.24 -1.68
N LEU A 94 4.84 10.92 -1.90
CA LEU A 94 3.97 10.13 -2.80
C LEU A 94 2.79 9.46 -2.10
N VAL A 95 2.90 9.29 -0.79
CA VAL A 95 1.89 8.64 0.04
C VAL A 95 0.99 9.68 0.71
N CYS A 96 -0.26 9.33 0.89
CA CYS A 96 -1.04 9.89 1.97
C CYS A 96 -0.62 9.15 3.24
N LEU A 97 -0.10 9.87 4.23
CA LEU A 97 0.05 9.33 5.60
C LEU A 97 -1.35 9.22 6.24
N THR A 98 -2.25 8.45 5.64
CA THR A 98 -3.65 8.30 6.10
C THR A 98 -3.87 7.01 6.85
N ARG A 99 -3.01 6.01 6.72
CA ARG A 99 -3.05 4.82 7.57
C ARG A 99 -2.02 4.93 8.67
N VAL A 100 -2.39 5.62 9.74
CA VAL A 100 -2.00 5.12 11.05
C VAL A 100 -2.67 3.74 11.15
N PRO A 101 -1.94 2.62 11.20
CA PRO A 101 -2.54 1.32 11.45
C PRO A 101 -3.48 1.48 12.65
N ARG A 102 -4.71 0.94 12.58
CA ARG A 102 -5.54 0.94 13.79
C ARG A 102 -4.71 0.22 14.84
N ALA A 103 -4.40 0.91 15.94
CA ALA A 103 -3.53 0.36 16.96
C ALA A 103 -4.03 -1.01 17.44
N VAL A 104 -5.35 -1.24 17.41
CA VAL A 104 -5.99 -2.51 17.75
C VAL A 104 -7.20 -2.78 16.86
N GLU A 105 -7.24 -3.95 16.22
CA GLU A 105 -8.40 -4.41 15.45
C GLU A 105 -9.55 -4.88 16.37
N CYS A 106 -10.78 -4.90 15.88
CA CYS A 106 -11.88 -5.53 16.62
C CYS A 106 -11.88 -7.04 16.35
N ILE A 107 -11.90 -7.87 17.40
CA ILE A 107 -12.05 -9.31 17.23
C ILE A 107 -13.49 -9.72 17.55
N PRO A 108 -14.25 -10.29 16.60
CA PRO A 108 -15.61 -10.75 16.83
C PRO A 108 -15.66 -11.85 17.90
N GLY A 109 -16.56 -11.68 18.85
CA GLY A 109 -16.78 -12.65 19.92
C GLY A 109 -17.90 -12.22 20.88
N PRO A 110 -18.39 -13.15 21.71
CA PRO A 110 -19.37 -12.82 22.72
C PRO A 110 -18.75 -11.91 23.79
N SER A 111 -19.58 -10.99 24.30
CA SER A 111 -19.22 -10.16 25.46
C SER A 111 -19.19 -11.01 26.72
N ILE A 112 -18.23 -10.73 27.61
CA ILE A 112 -18.19 -11.31 28.96
C ILE A 112 -18.91 -10.45 30.00
N GLN A 113 -19.58 -9.38 29.59
CA GLN A 113 -20.35 -8.53 30.50
C GLN A 113 -21.38 -9.36 31.28
N GLY A 114 -21.43 -9.16 32.60
CA GLY A 114 -22.29 -9.93 33.50
C GLY A 114 -21.67 -11.26 33.97
N GLN A 115 -20.51 -11.67 33.47
CA GLN A 115 -19.78 -12.85 33.95
C GLN A 115 -18.71 -12.46 34.96
N THR A 116 -19.06 -12.39 36.25
CA THR A 116 -18.18 -11.88 37.33
C THR A 116 -16.79 -12.49 37.32
N THR A 117 -16.68 -13.81 37.19
CA THR A 117 -15.38 -14.51 37.17
C THR A 117 -14.55 -14.15 35.94
N ALA A 118 -15.17 -14.05 34.77
CA ALA A 118 -14.48 -13.70 33.54
C ALA A 118 -14.02 -12.23 33.56
N SER A 119 -14.88 -11.32 34.04
CA SER A 119 -14.52 -9.90 34.23
C SER A 119 -13.34 -9.75 35.18
N LYS A 120 -13.35 -10.44 36.33
CA LYS A 120 -12.21 -10.40 37.26
C LYS A 120 -10.91 -10.89 36.61
N LYS A 121 -10.98 -11.95 35.81
CA LYS A 121 -9.81 -12.47 35.08
C LYS A 121 -9.33 -11.53 33.98
N LEU A 122 -10.23 -10.79 33.35
CA LEU A 122 -9.90 -9.74 32.39
C LEU A 122 -9.12 -8.62 33.09
N ASP A 123 -9.61 -8.14 34.23
CA ASP A 123 -8.98 -7.08 35.02
C ASP A 123 -7.59 -7.48 35.52
N GLU A 124 -7.44 -8.71 36.04
CA GLU A 124 -6.14 -9.28 36.42
C GLU A 124 -5.15 -9.31 35.24
N THR A 125 -5.65 -9.64 34.05
CA THR A 125 -4.83 -9.70 32.83
C THR A 125 -4.43 -8.31 32.34
N MET A 126 -5.34 -7.34 32.38
CA MET A 126 -5.07 -5.95 32.02
C MET A 126 -4.02 -5.35 32.95
N LYS A 127 -4.17 -5.56 34.26
CA LYS A 127 -3.19 -5.13 35.26
C LYS A 127 -1.81 -5.72 35.02
N ALA A 128 -1.72 -7.00 34.64
CA ALA A 128 -0.44 -7.62 34.30
C ALA A 128 0.20 -6.97 33.05
N LEU A 129 -0.57 -6.49 32.09
CA LEU A 129 -0.02 -5.72 30.97
C LEU A 129 0.55 -4.37 31.46
N ASP A 130 -0.17 -3.67 32.34
CA ASP A 130 0.24 -2.38 32.92
C ASP A 130 1.49 -2.51 33.81
N ASP A 131 1.61 -3.62 34.55
CA ASP A 131 2.77 -3.96 35.38
C ASP A 131 4.00 -4.37 34.55
N GLY A 132 3.90 -4.37 33.21
CA GLY A 132 5.02 -4.60 32.30
C GLY A 132 5.34 -6.07 32.01
N PHE A 133 4.42 -7.01 32.30
CA PHE A 133 4.63 -8.42 31.97
C PHE A 133 4.62 -8.63 30.45
N LYS A 134 5.75 -9.10 29.91
CA LYS A 134 5.95 -9.29 28.46
C LYS A 134 5.25 -10.53 27.88
N ARG A 135 4.87 -11.49 28.72
CA ARG A 135 4.23 -12.75 28.32
C ARG A 135 3.19 -13.15 29.35
N ILE A 136 1.97 -13.37 28.87
CA ILE A 136 0.84 -13.81 29.69
C ILE A 136 0.26 -15.08 29.06
N GLY A 137 0.08 -16.11 29.88
CA GLY A 137 -0.51 -17.39 29.47
C GLY A 137 -1.88 -17.60 30.11
N ILE A 138 -2.91 -17.82 29.30
CA ILE A 138 -4.24 -18.23 29.77
C ILE A 138 -4.44 -19.71 29.44
N TRP A 139 -4.58 -20.54 30.46
CA TRP A 139 -4.61 -22.00 30.35
C TRP A 139 -5.76 -22.61 31.15
N GLY A 140 -6.09 -23.87 30.88
CA GLY A 140 -7.21 -24.59 31.51
C GLY A 140 -7.92 -25.53 30.54
N LEU A 141 -8.99 -26.19 31.02
CA LEU A 141 -9.77 -27.18 30.27
C LEU A 141 -10.33 -26.65 28.94
N GLY A 142 -10.63 -27.55 28.00
CA GLY A 142 -11.31 -27.20 26.74
C GLY A 142 -12.68 -26.56 27.00
N GLY A 143 -13.10 -25.62 26.14
CA GLY A 143 -14.45 -25.03 26.20
C GLY A 143 -14.69 -23.96 27.28
N VAL A 144 -13.81 -23.78 28.27
CA VAL A 144 -14.01 -22.84 29.39
C VAL A 144 -13.95 -21.34 29.02
N GLY A 145 -13.85 -20.98 27.74
CA GLY A 145 -13.89 -19.57 27.30
C GLY A 145 -12.55 -18.83 27.30
N LYS A 146 -11.40 -19.52 27.36
CA LYS A 146 -10.06 -18.89 27.31
C LYS A 146 -9.89 -17.94 26.12
N THR A 147 -10.20 -18.40 24.92
CA THR A 147 -10.12 -17.58 23.71
C THR A 147 -11.10 -16.40 23.78
N THR A 148 -12.29 -16.59 24.36
CA THR A 148 -13.27 -15.52 24.59
C THR A 148 -12.71 -14.43 25.51
N LEU A 149 -11.99 -14.80 26.57
CA LEU A 149 -11.32 -13.84 27.45
C LEU A 149 -10.30 -12.99 26.68
N VAL A 150 -9.42 -13.62 25.87
CA VAL A 150 -8.41 -12.90 25.07
C VAL A 150 -9.05 -11.99 24.01
N LYS A 151 -10.16 -12.42 23.39
CA LYS A 151 -10.93 -11.56 22.47
C LYS A 151 -11.46 -10.30 23.15
N ASN A 152 -11.99 -10.44 24.37
CA ASN A 152 -12.49 -9.30 25.13
C ASN A 152 -11.34 -8.39 25.59
N LEU A 153 -10.20 -8.94 25.99
CA LEU A 153 -8.98 -8.17 26.31
C LEU A 153 -8.55 -7.28 25.13
N ASN A 154 -8.44 -7.86 23.94
CA ASN A 154 -8.14 -7.11 22.73
C ASN A 154 -9.15 -5.97 22.50
N ASN A 155 -10.45 -6.27 22.66
CA ASN A 155 -11.50 -5.28 22.43
C ASN A 155 -11.54 -4.19 23.52
N GLU A 156 -11.05 -4.44 24.74
CA GLU A 156 -10.82 -3.41 25.76
C GLU A 156 -9.59 -2.56 25.46
N LEU A 157 -8.47 -3.15 25.02
CA LEU A 157 -7.30 -2.39 24.55
C LEU A 157 -7.69 -1.43 23.42
N ARG A 158 -8.61 -1.82 22.55
CA ARG A 158 -9.15 -0.94 21.49
C ARG A 158 -9.95 0.25 22.04
N LYS A 159 -10.61 0.12 23.19
CA LYS A 159 -11.42 1.19 23.81
C LYS A 159 -10.60 2.10 24.73
N ALA A 160 -9.47 1.60 25.25
CA ALA A 160 -8.62 2.35 26.17
C ALA A 160 -8.13 3.66 25.53
N SER A 161 -8.23 4.77 26.27
CA SER A 161 -7.76 6.09 25.84
C SER A 161 -6.24 6.18 25.81
N THR A 162 -5.57 5.51 26.75
CA THR A 162 -4.12 5.30 26.77
C THR A 162 -3.82 3.94 26.16
N GLN A 163 -3.27 3.93 24.95
CA GLN A 163 -2.86 2.69 24.30
C GLN A 163 -1.40 2.38 24.66
N PRO A 164 -1.11 1.33 25.47
CA PRO A 164 0.27 0.96 25.80
C PRO A 164 1.05 0.37 24.60
N PHE A 165 0.36 -0.04 23.53
CA PHE A 165 0.95 -0.67 22.36
C PHE A 165 0.76 0.18 21.09
N GLY A 166 1.82 0.36 20.29
CA GLY A 166 1.66 1.00 18.98
C GLY A 166 0.76 0.20 18.03
N ILE A 167 0.88 -1.14 18.07
CA ILE A 167 0.12 -2.10 17.26
C ILE A 167 -0.15 -3.36 18.07
N VAL A 168 -1.34 -3.93 17.96
CA VAL A 168 -1.73 -5.25 18.50
C VAL A 168 -2.11 -6.17 17.35
N ILE A 169 -1.50 -7.36 17.30
CA ILE A 169 -1.68 -8.35 16.23
C ILE A 169 -2.39 -9.58 16.79
N TRP A 170 -3.51 -9.97 16.18
CA TRP A 170 -4.20 -11.22 16.49
C TRP A 170 -3.76 -12.34 15.54
N ALA A 171 -3.27 -13.44 16.09
CA ALA A 171 -2.87 -14.61 15.30
C ALA A 171 -3.39 -15.90 15.94
N THR A 172 -3.77 -16.86 15.09
CA THR A 172 -4.15 -18.21 15.50
C THR A 172 -3.10 -19.19 14.99
N VAL A 173 -2.53 -19.99 15.89
CA VAL A 173 -1.59 -21.06 15.53
C VAL A 173 -2.24 -22.40 15.88
N SER A 174 -2.40 -23.26 14.88
CA SER A 174 -2.87 -24.64 15.08
C SER A 174 -1.92 -25.61 14.37
N LYS A 175 -1.78 -26.83 14.91
CA LYS A 175 -1.11 -27.91 14.18
C LYS A 175 -2.03 -28.32 13.02
N LYS A 176 -1.50 -28.33 11.79
CA LYS A 176 -2.20 -28.96 10.67
C LYS A 176 -2.14 -30.46 10.91
N SER A 177 -3.29 -31.09 11.13
CA SER A 177 -3.37 -32.55 11.09
C SER A 177 -3.16 -32.97 9.64
N VAL A 178 -2.03 -33.61 9.34
CA VAL A 178 -1.90 -34.39 8.10
C VAL A 178 -2.94 -35.49 8.22
N LYS A 179 -3.99 -35.44 7.39
CA LYS A 179 -4.85 -36.60 7.20
C LYS A 179 -4.05 -37.51 6.27
N ASP A 180 -3.39 -38.50 6.85
CA ASP A 180 -2.88 -39.62 6.07
C ASP A 180 -4.09 -40.29 5.39
N VAL A 181 -4.01 -40.36 4.06
CA VAL A 181 -4.96 -41.06 3.18
C VAL A 181 -4.61 -42.55 3.16
#